data_AF-A0A2I0R2D1-F1
#
_entry.id   AF-A0A2I0R2D1-F1
#
_cell.length_a   1.000
_cell.length_b   1.000
_cell.length_c   1.000
_cell.angle_alpha   90.00
_cell.angle_beta   90.00
_cell.angle_gamma   90.00
#
_symmetry.space_group_name_H-M   'P 1'
#
loop_
_entity.id
_entity.type
_entity.pdbx_description
1 polymer ?
#
loop_
_entity_poly.entity_id
_entity_poly.type
_entity_poly.pdbx_seq_one_letter_code
_entity_poly.pdbx_strand_id
1 'polypeptide(L)' 'MLTLELIIIYPEITAEEIGSILGVTERTVQTYIEKLREDNFIEREGGRKEGIWLLKKQEL' A
#
# COMPACT_ATOMS: atom_id res chain seq x y z
N MET A 1 3.00 -10.23 3.61
CA MET A 1 1.57 -9.87 3.40
C MET A 1 1.46 -9.44 1.95
N LEU A 2 0.59 -10.05 1.15
CA LEU A 2 0.56 -9.85 -0.33
C LEU A 2 0.36 -8.38 -0.75
N THR A 3 -0.32 -7.57 0.07
CA THR A 3 -0.46 -6.12 -0.13
C THR A 3 0.88 -5.40 -0.32
N LEU A 4 1.89 -5.74 0.49
CA LEU A 4 3.21 -5.11 0.41
C LEU A 4 3.93 -5.49 -0.90
N GLU A 5 3.82 -6.75 -1.32
CA GLU A 5 4.42 -7.21 -2.58
C GLU A 5 3.82 -6.48 -3.78
N LEU A 6 2.50 -6.30 -3.80
CA LEU A 6 1.81 -5.53 -4.85
C LEU A 6 2.25 -4.06 -4.87
N ILE A 7 2.40 -3.43 -3.70
CA ILE A 7 2.91 -2.06 -3.57
C ILE A 7 4.34 -1.92 -4.10
N ILE A 8 5.19 -2.93 -3.89
CA ILE A 8 6.58 -2.93 -4.38
C ILE A 8 6.61 -3.05 -5.91
N ILE A 9 5.76 -3.90 -6.47
CA ILE A 9 5.72 -4.16 -7.93
C ILE A 9 5.04 -3.02 -8.68
N TYR A 10 3.99 -2.43 -8.09
CA TYR A 10 3.17 -1.37 -8.68
C TYR A 10 3.02 -0.20 -7.67
N PRO A 11 3.98 0.73 -7.61
CA PRO A 11 3.97 1.81 -6.62
C PRO A 11 2.73 2.72 -6.68
N GLU A 12 2.10 2.88 -7.84
CA GLU A 12 0.89 3.66 -8.05
C GLU A 12 -0.40 2.96 -7.62
N ILE A 13 -0.33 1.67 -7.26
CA ILE A 13 -1.51 0.83 -7.06
C ILE A 13 -2.41 1.37 -5.93
N THR A 14 -3.71 1.36 -6.21
CA THR A 14 -4.75 1.80 -5.29
C THR A 14 -5.26 0.65 -4.41
N ALA A 15 -5.90 0.99 -3.29
CA ALA A 15 -6.53 0.00 -2.43
C ALA A 15 -7.66 -0.78 -3.13
N GLU A 16 -8.35 -0.15 -4.08
CA GLU A 16 -9.40 -0.76 -4.89
C GLU A 16 -8.84 -1.83 -5.83
N GLU A 17 -7.74 -1.52 -6.53
CA GLU A 17 -7.05 -2.47 -7.42
C GLU A 17 -6.47 -3.65 -6.64
N ILE A 18 -5.81 -3.39 -5.51
CA ILE A 18 -5.30 -4.45 -4.63
C ILE A 18 -6.47 -5.34 -4.16
N GLY A 19 -7.61 -4.75 -3.78
CA GLY A 19 -8.78 -5.52 -3.32
C GLY A 19 -9.32 -6.42 -4.42
N SER A 20 -9.38 -5.91 -5.65
CA SER A 20 -9.78 -6.65 -6.85
C SER A 20 -8.84 -7.83 -7.14
N ILE A 21 -7.53 -7.64 -7.01
CA ILE A 21 -6.50 -8.68 -7.22
C ILE A 21 -6.57 -9.75 -6.11
N LEU A 22 -6.73 -9.33 -4.86
CA LEU A 22 -6.71 -10.24 -3.70
C LEU A 22 -8.08 -10.88 -3.40
N GLY A 23 -9.15 -10.46 -4.08
CA GLY A 23 -10.51 -10.96 -3.83
C GLY A 23 -11.09 -10.50 -2.49
N VAL A 24 -10.71 -9.31 -2.01
CA VAL A 24 -11.18 -8.72 -0.75
C VAL A 24 -11.71 -7.30 -0.95
N THR A 25 -12.40 -6.77 0.05
CA THR A 25 -12.94 -5.40 -0.04
C THR A 25 -11.82 -4.35 0.00
N GLU A 26 -12.05 -3.20 -0.65
CA GLU A 26 -11.14 -2.03 -0.54
C GLU A 26 -10.86 -1.68 0.93
N ARG A 27 -11.89 -1.70 1.78
CA ARG A 27 -11.76 -1.43 3.22
C ARG A 27 -10.78 -2.38 3.91
N THR A 28 -10.80 -3.67 3.57
CA THR A 28 -9.85 -4.65 4.09
C THR A 28 -8.42 -4.28 3.70
N VAL A 29 -8.21 -3.85 2.46
CA VAL A 29 -6.88 -3.39 2.00
C VAL A 29 -6.46 -2.10 2.69
N GLN A 30 -7.36 -1.16 2.92
CA GLN A 30 -7.06 0.06 3.67
C GLN A 30 -6.53 -0.28 5.08
N THR A 31 -7.13 -1.27 5.77
CA THR A 31 -6.61 -1.77 7.06
C THR A 31 -5.21 -2.38 6.93
N TYR A 32 -4.93 -3.11 5.85
CA TYR A 32 -3.59 -3.66 5.59
C TYR A 32 -2.54 -2.56 5.36
N ILE A 33 -2.89 -1.56 4.55
CA ILE A 33 -2.05 -0.40 4.27
C ILE A 33 -1.81 0.42 5.54
N GLU A 34 -2.84 0.64 6.36
CA GLU A 34 -2.72 1.35 7.63
C GLU A 34 -1.71 0.66 8.55
N LYS A 35 -1.82 -0.67 8.70
CA LYS A 35 -0.83 -1.44 9.45
C LYS A 35 0.59 -1.29 8.90
N LEU A 36 0.77 -1.36 7.58
CA LEU A 36 2.09 -1.18 6.94
C LEU A 36 2.66 0.24 7.16
N ARG A 37 1.80 1.26 7.26
CA ARG A 37 2.20 2.64 7.57
C ARG A 37 2.56 2.79 9.05
N GLU A 38 1.75 2.24 9.95
CA GLU A 38 2.01 2.23 11.40
C GLU A 38 3.33 1.52 11.74
N ASP A 39 3.60 0.41 11.06
CA ASP A 39 4.84 -0.35 11.16
C ASP A 39 6.02 0.32 10.41
N ASN A 40 5.83 1.53 9.84
CA ASN A 40 6.83 2.28 9.07
C ASN A 40 7.46 1.49 7.90
N PHE A 41 6.70 0.62 7.23
CA PHE A 41 7.17 -0.04 5.99
C PHE A 41 6.99 0.83 4.76
N ILE A 42 5.91 1.61 4.70
CA ILE A 42 5.53 2.39 3.52
C ILE A 42 5.06 3.80 3.87
N GLU A 43 5.19 4.71 2.92
CA GLU A 43 4.53 6.01 2.92
C GLU A 43 3.95 6.33 1.54
N ARG A 44 2.99 7.27 1.47
CA ARG A 44 2.46 7.75 0.18
C ARG A 44 2.93 9.16 -0.08
N GLU A 45 3.54 9.37 -1.24
CA GLU A 45 3.90 10.70 -1.74
C GLU A 45 2.91 11.12 -2.83
N GLY A 46 2.42 12.35 -2.79
CA GLY A 46 1.48 12.90 -3.77
C GLY A 46 0.00 12.84 -3.38
N GLY A 47 -0.85 13.34 -4.28
CA GLY A 47 -2.29 13.49 -4.04
C GLY A 47 -3.08 12.19 -4.15
N ARG A 48 -4.38 12.21 -3.83
CA ARG A 48 -5.24 11.01 -3.83
C ARG A 48 -5.16 10.22 -5.14
N LYS A 49 -5.16 10.88 -6.30
CA LYS A 49 -5.20 10.28 -7.64
C LYS A 49 -3.83 10.00 -8.27
N GLU A 50 -2.78 10.67 -7.83
CA GLU A 50 -1.46 10.63 -8.49
C GLU A 50 -0.34 10.17 -7.55
N GLY A 51 -0.69 9.80 -6.32
CA GLY A 51 0.30 9.45 -5.32
C GLY A 51 0.84 8.03 -5.49
N ILE A 52 2.14 7.87 -5.24
CA ILE A 52 2.87 6.61 -5.27
C ILE A 52 3.25 6.17 -3.85
N TRP A 53 3.30 4.87 -3.64
CA TRP A 53 3.81 4.26 -2.42
C TRP A 53 5.34 4.17 -2.47
N LEU A 54 5.98 4.64 -1.41
CA LEU A 54 7.42 4.59 -1.20
C LEU A 54 7.74 3.62 -0.07
N LEU A 55 8.78 2.81 -0.24
CA LEU A 55 9.33 1.99 0.83
C LEU A 55 10.16 2.86 1.77
N LYS A 56 9.90 2.75 3.07
CA LYS A 56 10.77 3.33 4.10
C LYS A 56 12.00 2.44 4.27
N LYS A 57 13.19 3.04 4.16
CA LYS A 57 14.42 2.41 4.66
C LYS A 57 14.30 2.30 6.18
N GLN A 58 14.38 1.09 6.70
CA GLN A 58 14.57 0.88 8.13
C GLN A 58 15.96 1.42 8.45
N GLU A 59 16.03 2.48 9.26
CA GLU A 59 17.31 2.86 9.88
C GLU A 59 17.65 1.77 10.91
N LEU A 60 18.85 1.19 10.75
CA LEU A 60 19.41 0.17 11.65
C LEU A 60 19.86 0.78 12.97
#